data_AF-A3CYD2-F1
#
_entry.id   AF-A3CYD2-F1
#
_cell.length_a   1.000
_cell.length_b   1.000
_cell.length_c   1.000
_cell.angle_alpha   90.00
_cell.angle_beta   90.00
_cell.angle_gamma   90.00
#
_symmetry.space_group_name_H-M   'P 1'
#
loop_
_entity.id
_entity.type
_entity.pdbx_description
1 polymer ?
#
loop_
_entity_poly.entity_id
_entity_poly.type
_entity_poly.pdbx_seq_one_letter_code
_entity_poly.pdbx_strand_id
1 'polypeptide(L)'
;MTVDAGALIRTLRDGGTADRMAAAANLAALGPAALPPLLPALDDPDPRLRMWAAYTLGMIGDAGAVPALVQALEDADPGVTRWAAAALRRIRDADGGCGCRFC
;
A
#
# COMPACT_ATOMS: atom_id res chain seq x y z
N MET A 1 17.77 -15.35 1.99
CA MET A 1 17.59 -14.17 1.12
C MET A 1 16.53 -13.31 1.77
N THR A 2 16.92 -12.31 2.55
CA THR A 2 16.00 -11.39 3.22
C THR A 2 15.49 -10.40 2.17
N VAL A 3 14.19 -10.43 1.89
CA VAL A 3 13.55 -9.40 1.08
C VAL A 3 13.61 -8.09 1.85
N ASP A 4 14.50 -7.20 1.43
CA ASP A 4 14.77 -5.94 2.11
C ASP A 4 13.72 -4.90 1.70
N ALA A 5 12.79 -4.58 2.60
CA ALA A 5 11.70 -3.66 2.29
C ALA A 5 12.21 -2.29 1.82
N GLY A 6 13.36 -1.83 2.33
CA GLY A 6 13.99 -0.59 1.89
C GLY A 6 14.49 -0.61 0.45
N ALA A 7 14.97 -1.77 -0.03
CA ALA A 7 15.39 -1.94 -1.42
C ALA A 7 14.18 -1.88 -2.37
N LEU A 8 13.07 -2.52 -1.99
CA LEU A 8 11.83 -2.52 -2.77
C LEU A 8 11.22 -1.12 -2.88
N ILE A 9 11.27 -0.30 -1.82
CA ILE A 9 10.80 1.10 -1.85
C ILE A 9 11.61 1.94 -2.84
N ARG A 10 12.92 1.75 -2.89
CA ARG A 10 13.75 2.39 -3.94
C ARG A 10 13.30 1.98 -5.33
N THR A 11 12.96 0.70 -5.53
CA THR A 11 12.43 0.21 -6.81
C THR A 11 11.07 0.83 -7.16
N LEU A 12 10.21 1.07 -6.16
CA LEU A 12 8.93 1.78 -6.36
C LEU A 12 9.11 3.21 -6.87
N ARG A 13 10.18 3.89 -6.42
CA ARG A 13 10.51 5.26 -6.85
C ARG A 13 11.16 5.29 -8.24
N ASP A 14 12.26 4.57 -8.42
CA ASP A 14 13.15 4.70 -9.59
C ASP A 14 12.95 3.61 -10.65
N GLY A 15 12.30 2.50 -10.32
CA GLY A 15 12.15 1.34 -11.20
C GLY A 15 11.15 1.54 -12.35
N GLY A 16 11.18 0.63 -13.34
CA GLY A 16 10.19 0.58 -14.41
C GLY A 16 8.83 0.08 -13.91
N THR A 17 7.76 0.28 -14.67
CA THR A 17 6.39 -0.11 -14.27
C THR A 17 6.28 -1.59 -13.86
N ALA A 18 7.01 -2.47 -14.55
CA ALA A 18 7.06 -3.90 -14.21
C ALA A 18 7.78 -4.15 -12.87
N ASP A 19 8.93 -3.52 -12.66
CA ASP A 19 9.71 -3.66 -11.42
C ASP A 19 8.94 -3.14 -10.21
N ARG A 20 8.18 -2.04 -10.38
CA ARG A 20 7.32 -1.49 -9.33
C ARG A 20 6.20 -2.44 -8.96
N MET A 21 5.55 -3.07 -9.94
CA MET A 21 4.53 -4.08 -9.66
C MET A 21 5.10 -5.27 -8.90
N ALA A 22 6.28 -5.76 -9.31
CA ALA A 22 6.95 -6.85 -8.60
C ALA A 22 7.32 -6.46 -7.17
N ALA A 23 7.84 -5.24 -6.97
CA ALA A 23 8.19 -4.72 -5.66
C ALA A 23 6.96 -4.56 -4.75
N ALA A 24 5.87 -3.99 -5.27
CA ALA A 24 4.59 -3.88 -4.57
C ALA A 24 4.02 -5.27 -4.21
N ALA A 25 4.07 -6.24 -5.12
CA ALA A 25 3.60 -7.60 -4.85
C ALA A 25 4.43 -8.29 -3.76
N ASN A 26 5.76 -8.13 -3.77
CA ASN A 26 6.63 -8.66 -2.73
C ASN A 26 6.37 -8.01 -1.36
N LEU A 27 6.17 -6.70 -1.32
CA LEU A 27 5.79 -5.99 -0.09
C LEU A 27 4.40 -6.42 0.40
N ALA A 28 3.45 -6.64 -0.51
CA ALA A 28 2.14 -7.17 -0.16
C ALA A 28 2.23 -8.60 0.41
N ALA A 29 3.11 -9.44 -0.13
CA ALA A 29 3.35 -10.79 0.37
C ALA A 29 3.99 -10.82 1.77
N LEU A 30 4.69 -9.75 2.17
CA LEU A 30 5.16 -9.56 3.55
C LEU A 30 4.02 -9.20 4.52
N GLY A 31 2.89 -8.73 3.99
CA GLY A 31 1.71 -8.35 4.75
C GLY A 31 2.00 -7.21 5.75
N PRO A 32 1.57 -7.33 7.03
CA PRO A 32 1.68 -6.25 8.00
C PRO A 32 3.14 -5.85 8.33
N ALA A 33 4.11 -6.73 8.07
CA ALA A 33 5.53 -6.41 8.26
C ALA A 33 6.04 -5.32 7.30
N ALA A 34 5.35 -5.10 6.17
CA ALA A 34 5.67 -4.04 5.22
C ALA A 34 5.04 -2.69 5.57
N LEU A 35 4.16 -2.60 6.57
CA LEU A 35 3.55 -1.35 7.01
C LEU A 35 4.59 -0.30 7.48
N PRO A 36 5.49 -0.59 8.45
CA PRO A 36 6.44 0.41 8.94
C PRO A 36 7.28 1.10 7.85
N PRO A 37 7.79 0.39 6.83
CA PRO A 37 8.50 1.05 5.73
C PRO A 37 7.57 1.69 4.69
N LEU A 38 6.33 1.23 4.51
CA LEU A 38 5.37 1.82 3.56
C LEU A 38 4.70 3.11 4.07
N LEU A 39 4.51 3.25 5.39
CA LEU A 39 3.94 4.45 6.00
C LEU A 39 4.70 5.73 5.59
N PRO A 40 6.03 5.85 5.79
CA PRO A 40 6.75 7.05 5.36
C PRO A 40 6.81 7.21 3.83
N ALA A 41 6.55 6.16 3.05
CA ALA A 41 6.51 6.24 1.60
C ALA A 41 5.24 6.94 1.07
N LEU A 42 4.18 7.03 1.89
CA LEU A 42 2.97 7.81 1.58
C LEU A 42 3.18 9.32 1.74
N ASP A 43 4.16 9.76 2.52
CA ASP A 43 4.51 11.18 2.71
C ASP A 43 5.72 11.61 1.86
N ASP A 44 6.18 10.74 0.95
CA ASP A 44 7.36 11.01 0.14
C ASP A 44 7.08 12.13 -0.87
N PRO A 45 8.02 13.06 -1.14
CA PRO A 45 7.81 14.13 -2.12
C PRO A 45 7.47 13.62 -3.53
N ASP A 46 7.85 12.39 -3.89
CA ASP A 46 7.53 11.80 -5.19
C ASP A 46 6.07 11.27 -5.22
N PRO A 47 5.16 11.87 -6.01
CA PRO A 47 3.76 11.42 -6.08
C PRO A 47 3.63 10.00 -6.63
N ARG A 48 4.59 9.52 -7.42
CA ARG A 48 4.58 8.14 -7.92
C ARG A 48 4.83 7.17 -6.77
N LEU A 49 5.77 7.48 -5.88
CA LEU A 49 6.06 6.61 -4.73
C LEU A 49 4.85 6.53 -3.80
N ARG A 50 4.23 7.68 -3.50
CA ARG A 50 2.98 7.75 -2.72
C ARG A 50 1.86 6.91 -3.33
N MET A 51 1.70 7.00 -4.64
CA MET A 51 0.71 6.23 -5.39
C MET A 51 0.91 4.72 -5.23
N TRP A 52 2.15 4.24 -5.39
CA TRP A 52 2.49 2.82 -5.24
C TRP A 52 2.41 2.36 -3.79
N ALA A 53 2.74 3.21 -2.82
CA ALA A 53 2.57 2.90 -1.41
C ALA A 53 1.09 2.67 -1.07
N ALA A 54 0.19 3.56 -1.50
CA ALA A 54 -1.26 3.39 -1.32
C ALA A 54 -1.79 2.10 -1.97
N TYR A 55 -1.35 1.80 -3.20
CA TYR A 55 -1.68 0.55 -3.88
C TYR A 55 -1.25 -0.69 -3.09
N THR A 56 -0.01 -0.70 -2.62
CA THR A 56 0.58 -1.82 -1.88
C THR A 56 -0.14 -2.04 -0.54
N LEU A 57 -0.46 -0.97 0.18
CA LEU A 57 -1.23 -1.04 1.41
C LEU A 57 -2.63 -1.61 1.19
N GLY A 58 -3.29 -1.24 0.08
CA GLY A 58 -4.56 -1.84 -0.31
C GLY A 58 -4.48 -3.32 -0.68
N MET A 59 -3.35 -3.77 -1.21
CA MET A 59 -3.09 -5.19 -1.48
C MET A 59 -2.84 -5.99 -0.20
N ILE A 60 -2.17 -5.39 0.80
CA ILE A 60 -1.94 -6.01 2.10
C ILE A 60 -3.28 -6.26 2.79
N GLY A 61 -4.23 -5.32 2.68
CA GLY A 61 -5.57 -5.49 3.24
C GLY A 61 -5.61 -5.37 4.77
N ASP A 62 -4.60 -4.78 5.41
CA ASP A 62 -4.50 -4.68 6.86
C ASP A 62 -5.13 -3.38 7.38
N ALA A 63 -5.93 -3.50 8.43
CA ALA A 63 -6.61 -2.37 9.07
C ALA A 63 -5.66 -1.30 9.63
N GLY A 64 -4.40 -1.67 9.95
CA GLY A 64 -3.36 -0.74 10.40
C GLY A 64 -2.96 0.29 9.34
N ALA A 65 -3.23 0.01 8.05
CA ALA A 65 -2.99 0.95 6.97
C ALA A 65 -4.12 1.97 6.76
N VAL A 66 -5.30 1.74 7.34
CA VAL A 66 -6.49 2.60 7.18
C VAL A 66 -6.21 4.06 7.52
N PRO A 67 -5.64 4.44 8.68
CA PRO A 67 -5.40 5.84 9.00
C PRO A 67 -4.47 6.52 7.99
N ALA A 68 -3.45 5.81 7.51
CA ALA A 68 -2.50 6.34 6.54
C ALA A 68 -3.14 6.51 5.14
N LEU A 69 -3.97 5.57 4.73
CA LEU A 69 -4.73 5.67 3.49
C LEU A 69 -5.78 6.78 3.53
N VAL A 70 -6.38 7.05 4.70
CA VAL A 70 -7.29 8.18 4.87
C VAL A 70 -6.55 9.50 4.66
N GLN A 71 -5.34 9.67 5.19
CA GLN A 71 -4.53 10.87 4.90
C GLN A 71 -4.16 10.96 3.42
N ALA A 72 -3.84 9.84 2.77
CA ALA A 72 -3.54 9.80 1.34
C ALA A 72 -4.75 10.17 0.44
N LEU A 73 -5.99 10.16 0.97
CA LEU A 73 -7.14 10.69 0.25
C LEU A 73 -7.11 12.22 0.13
N GLU A 74 -6.47 12.89 1.09
CA GLU A 74 -6.32 14.34 1.14
C GLU A 74 -5.09 14.83 0.35
N ASP A 75 -4.37 13.93 -0.33
CA ASP A 75 -3.23 14.29 -1.17
C ASP A 75 -3.68 15.14 -2.37
N ALA A 76 -2.79 16.03 -2.82
CA ALA A 76 -3.02 16.91 -3.95
C ALA A 76 -3.04 16.15 -5.29
N ASP A 77 -2.40 14.98 -5.37
CA ASP A 77 -2.35 14.18 -6.58
C ASP A 77 -3.60 13.28 -6.69
N PRO A 78 -4.45 13.47 -7.73
CA PRO A 78 -5.68 12.69 -7.90
C PRO A 78 -5.37 11.20 -8.15
N GLY A 79 -4.16 10.89 -8.61
CA GLY A 79 -3.66 9.55 -8.76
C GLY A 79 -3.42 8.86 -7.42
N VAL A 80 -2.99 9.57 -6.39
CA VAL A 80 -2.84 9.01 -5.04
C VAL A 80 -4.21 8.79 -4.40
N THR A 81 -5.09 9.79 -4.44
CA THR A 81 -6.45 9.73 -3.88
C THR A 81 -7.27 8.56 -4.44
N ARG A 82 -7.24 8.33 -5.77
CA ARG A 82 -8.00 7.21 -6.38
C ARG A 82 -7.55 5.85 -5.85
N TRP A 83 -6.24 5.66 -5.66
CA TRP A 83 -5.69 4.39 -5.19
C TRP A 83 -5.91 4.22 -3.70
N ALA A 84 -5.78 5.29 -2.92
CA ALA A 84 -6.13 5.29 -1.51
C ALA A 84 -7.61 4.91 -1.30
N ALA A 85 -8.52 5.48 -2.09
CA ALA A 85 -9.94 5.13 -2.03
C ALA A 85 -10.19 3.66 -2.40
N ALA A 86 -9.52 3.16 -3.45
CA ALA A 86 -9.60 1.76 -3.85
C ALA A 86 -9.04 0.79 -2.79
N ALA A 87 -7.93 1.18 -2.16
CA ALA A 87 -7.26 0.43 -1.09
C ALA A 87 -8.15 0.33 0.15
N LEU A 88 -8.74 1.44 0.60
CA LEU A 88 -9.69 1.44 1.72
C LEU A 88 -10.91 0.57 1.44
N ARG A 89 -11.42 0.60 0.20
CA ARG A 89 -12.53 -0.25 -0.22
C ARG A 89 -12.16 -1.74 -0.13
N ARG A 90 -10.94 -2.09 -0.53
CA ARG A 90 -10.41 -3.46 -0.43
C ARG A 90 -10.20 -3.89 1.01
N ILE A 91 -9.62 -3.05 1.86
CA ILE A 91 -9.43 -3.37 3.28
C ILE A 91 -10.78 -3.64 3.94
N ARG A 92 -11.77 -2.77 3.69
CA ARG A 92 -13.14 -2.99 4.19
C ARG A 92 -13.76 -4.32 3.73
N ASP A 93 -13.48 -4.73 2.48
CA ASP A 93 -13.97 -6.00 1.93
C ASP A 93 -13.19 -7.20 2.51
N ALA A 94 -11.89 -7.05 2.73
CA ALA A 94 -11.02 -8.05 3.34
C ALA A 94 -11.34 -8.28 4.82
N ASP A 95 -11.55 -7.20 5.59
CA ASP A 95 -12.04 -7.26 6.98
C ASP A 95 -13.52 -7.70 7.07
N GLY A 96 -14.33 -7.37 6.05
CA GLY A 96 -15.73 -7.78 5.96
C GLY A 96 -15.95 -9.22 5.44
N GLY A 97 -14.87 -9.88 5.01
CA GLY A 97 -14.89 -11.12 4.24
C GLY A 97 -14.49 -12.38 5.02
N CYS A 98 -14.70 -12.43 6.33
CA CYS A 98 -14.94 -13.69 7.02
C CYS A 98 -16.20 -13.56 7.88
N GLY A 99 -17.35 -13.59 7.20
CA GLY A 99 -18.65 -13.89 7.78
C GLY A 99 -18.77 -15.34 8.28
N CYS A 100 -17.76 -15.84 8.98
CA CYS A 100 -17.83 -17.06 9.78
C CYS A 100 -17.76 -16.69 11.27
N ARG A 101 -18.74 -15.91 11.75
CA ARG A 101 -18.93 -15.72 13.20
C ARG A 101 -20.41 -15.70 13.61
N PHE A 102 -21.28 -16.37 12.87
CA PHE A 102 -22.61 -16.77 13.34
C PHE A 102 -23.18 -17.89 12.45
N CYS A 103 -22.61 -19.08 12.57
CA CYS A 103 -23.26 -20.38 12.36
C CYS A 103 -22.54 -21.39 13.26
#